data_AF-A0A1H9WSK0-F1
#
_entry.id   AF-A0A1H9WSK0-F1
#
_cell.length_a   1.000
_cell.length_b   1.000
_cell.length_c   1.000
_cell.angle_alpha   90.00
_cell.angle_beta   90.00
_cell.angle_gamma   90.00
#
_symmetry.space_group_name_H-M   'P 1'
#
loop_
_entity.id
_entity.type
_entity.pdbx_description
1 polymer ?
#
loop_
_entity_poly.entity_id
_entity_poly.type
_entity_poly.pdbx_seq_one_letter_code
_entity_poly.pdbx_strand_id
1 'polypeptide(L)'
;MSYDRDNVSPPRPGLRLLPWVTESGNPCFLSADDGTGVLAQLADVVQDEQLCDADAVRKDGQEVLGDSAADAAALRQALEASNRALTDALRVADSRGDRLADRETTESVCDDKDWASKSVADPVSLRKRSADGPCTTPG
;
A
#
# COMPACT_ATOMS: atom_id res chain seq x y z
N MET A 1 -12.05 -8.76 -10.68
CA MET A 1 -12.64 -7.44 -11.01
C MET A 1 -11.61 -6.41 -10.59
N SER A 2 -11.13 -5.57 -11.52
CA SER A 2 -10.02 -4.66 -11.21
C SER A 2 -10.53 -3.54 -10.32
N TYR A 3 -9.79 -3.30 -9.25
CA TYR A 3 -9.81 -2.01 -8.58
C TYR A 3 -9.59 -0.92 -9.65
N ASP A 4 -10.63 -0.13 -9.91
CA ASP A 4 -10.55 1.01 -10.80
C ASP A 4 -10.20 2.23 -9.94
N ARG A 5 -8.94 2.66 -10.04
CA ARG A 5 -8.41 3.81 -9.30
C ARG A 5 -9.24 5.07 -9.58
N ASP A 6 -9.78 5.20 -10.78
CA ASP A 6 -10.58 6.36 -11.18
C ASP A 6 -11.98 6.35 -10.54
N ASN A 7 -12.42 5.21 -10.01
CA ASN A 7 -13.68 5.06 -9.27
C ASN A 7 -13.49 5.14 -7.74
N VAL A 8 -12.27 5.38 -7.26
CA VAL A 8 -12.04 5.71 -5.85
C VAL A 8 -12.48 7.15 -5.65
N SER A 9 -13.53 7.37 -4.86
CA SER A 9 -13.91 8.72 -4.41
C SER A 9 -12.69 9.45 -3.87
N PRO A 10 -12.63 10.80 -3.98
CA PRO A 10 -11.52 11.59 -3.43
C PRO A 10 -11.23 11.21 -1.97
N PRO A 11 -9.97 11.39 -1.51
CA PRO A 11 -9.54 11.01 -0.17
C PRO A 11 -10.60 11.41 0.84
N ARG A 12 -11.12 10.42 1.57
CA ARG A 12 -12.23 10.61 2.50
C ARG A 12 -11.63 10.80 3.88
N PRO A 13 -11.64 12.03 4.45
CA PRO A 13 -10.93 12.26 5.67
C PRO A 13 -11.50 11.39 6.80
N GLY A 14 -10.63 10.69 7.52
CA GLY A 14 -11.01 9.80 8.60
C GLY A 14 -11.56 8.43 8.15
N LEU A 15 -11.43 8.05 6.88
CA LEU A 15 -11.75 6.70 6.40
C LEU A 15 -10.53 6.04 5.74
N ARG A 16 -10.21 4.82 6.18
CA ARG A 16 -9.18 3.97 5.57
C ARG A 16 -9.79 3.05 4.52
N LEU A 17 -9.27 3.08 3.30
CA LEU A 17 -9.53 2.05 2.28
C LEU A 17 -8.91 0.71 2.71
N LEU A 18 -9.68 -0.38 2.68
CA LEU A 18 -9.21 -1.73 3.01
C LEU A 18 -8.67 -2.46 1.76
N PRO A 19 -7.71 -3.38 1.92
CA PRO A 19 -7.08 -4.09 0.79
C PRO A 19 -7.99 -5.16 0.14
N TRP A 20 -9.17 -5.43 0.72
CA TRP A 20 -10.19 -6.32 0.17
C TRP A 20 -11.47 -5.56 -0.22
N VAL A 21 -12.27 -6.18 -1.09
CA VAL A 21 -13.58 -5.69 -1.53
C VAL A 21 -14.72 -6.34 -0.75
N THR A 22 -15.93 -5.79 -0.87
CA THR A 22 -17.15 -6.45 -0.40
C THR A 22 -17.44 -7.69 -1.26
N GLU A 23 -18.37 -8.53 -0.83
CA GLU A 23 -18.92 -9.62 -1.65
C GLU A 23 -19.50 -9.13 -2.98
N SER A 24 -20.02 -7.89 -2.99
CA SER A 24 -20.52 -7.20 -4.19
C SER A 24 -19.42 -6.55 -5.04
N GLY A 25 -18.15 -6.69 -4.67
CA GLY A 25 -17.00 -6.16 -5.42
C GLY A 25 -16.72 -4.67 -5.19
N ASN A 26 -17.39 -4.03 -4.24
CA ASN A 26 -17.21 -2.60 -3.96
C ASN A 26 -16.02 -2.36 -3.02
N PRO A 27 -15.34 -1.19 -3.10
CA PRO A 27 -14.33 -0.80 -2.13
C PRO A 27 -14.88 -0.79 -0.70
N CYS A 28 -14.13 -1.37 0.24
CA CYS A 28 -14.47 -1.38 1.67
C CYS A 28 -13.69 -0.30 2.41
N PHE A 29 -14.35 0.40 3.33
CA PHE A 29 -13.74 1.45 4.14
C PHE A 29 -13.90 1.16 5.64
N LEU A 30 -12.90 1.54 6.43
CA LEU A 30 -12.88 1.45 7.89
C LEU A 30 -12.75 2.88 8.47
N SER A 31 -13.54 3.23 9.48
CA SER A 31 -13.36 4.51 10.19
C SER A 31 -12.00 4.53 10.87
N ALA A 32 -11.21 5.58 10.61
CA ALA A 32 -9.87 5.76 11.14
C ALA A 32 -9.93 6.37 12.55
N ASP A 33 -10.54 5.66 13.50
CA ASP A 33 -10.21 5.90 14.91
C ASP A 33 -8.86 5.19 15.13
N ASP A 34 -7.79 5.99 15.20
CA ASP A 34 -6.41 5.69 15.60
C ASP A 34 -5.57 4.58 14.90
N GLY A 35 -6.15 3.74 14.04
CA GLY A 35 -5.40 2.70 13.34
C GLY A 35 -4.86 1.58 14.24
N THR A 36 -5.31 1.51 15.50
CA THR A 36 -4.91 0.46 16.45
C THR A 36 -5.87 -0.74 16.48
N GLY A 37 -7.04 -0.62 15.84
CA GLY A 37 -8.05 -1.67 15.80
C GLY A 37 -7.60 -2.95 15.08
N VAL A 38 -8.18 -4.08 15.47
CA VAL A 38 -7.88 -5.42 14.90
C VAL A 38 -8.02 -5.44 13.37
N LEU A 39 -9.04 -4.76 12.83
CA LEU A 39 -9.25 -4.67 11.38
C LEU A 39 -8.17 -3.83 10.68
N ALA A 40 -7.62 -2.81 11.33
CA ALA A 40 -6.53 -2.02 10.79
C ALA A 40 -5.23 -2.85 10.71
N GLN A 41 -4.94 -3.63 11.76
CA GLN A 41 -3.80 -4.54 11.77
C GLN A 41 -3.94 -5.66 10.73
N LEU A 42 -5.14 -6.25 10.60
CA LEU A 42 -5.42 -7.23 9.54
C LEU A 42 -5.23 -6.61 8.15
N ALA A 43 -5.66 -5.37 7.96
CA ALA A 43 -5.43 -4.65 6.72
C ALA A 43 -3.94 -4.43 6.44
N ASP A 44 -3.12 -4.16 7.45
CA ASP A 44 -1.66 -4.05 7.28
C ASP A 44 -1.04 -5.38 6.85
N VAL A 45 -1.43 -6.49 7.49
CA VAL A 45 -0.94 -7.84 7.14
C VAL A 45 -1.29 -8.20 5.70
N VAL A 46 -2.54 -7.99 5.27
CA VAL A 46 -2.97 -8.29 3.90
C VAL A 46 -2.27 -7.38 2.88
N GLN A 47 -2.04 -6.10 3.22
CA GLN A 47 -1.27 -5.21 2.35
C GLN A 47 0.17 -5.70 2.16
N ASP A 48 0.81 -6.16 3.23
CA ASP A 48 2.17 -6.69 3.15
C ASP A 48 2.21 -7.98 2.34
N GLU A 49 1.24 -8.89 2.51
CA GLU A 49 1.08 -10.09 1.68
C GLU A 49 0.91 -9.75 0.18
N GLN A 50 0.02 -8.80 -0.15
CA GLN A 50 -0.17 -8.33 -1.54
C GLN A 50 1.11 -7.75 -2.15
N LEU A 51 1.91 -7.02 -1.37
CA LEU A 51 3.20 -6.50 -1.86
C LEU A 51 4.24 -7.59 -2.05
N CYS A 52 4.20 -8.64 -1.22
CA CYS A 52 5.06 -9.80 -1.37
C CYS A 52 4.71 -10.63 -2.60
N ASP A 53 3.42 -10.85 -2.85
CA ASP A 53 2.93 -11.49 -4.06
C ASP A 53 3.32 -10.69 -5.30
N ALA A 54 3.25 -9.35 -5.23
CA ALA A 54 3.69 -8.49 -6.32
C ALA A 54 5.19 -8.62 -6.63
N ASP A 55 6.05 -8.75 -5.61
CA ASP A 55 7.49 -8.99 -5.83
C ASP A 55 7.77 -10.41 -6.38
N ALA A 56 7.00 -11.41 -5.97
CA ALA A 56 7.09 -12.76 -6.54
C ALA A 56 6.72 -12.75 -8.03
N VAL A 57 5.57 -12.17 -8.39
CA VAL A 57 5.15 -12.01 -9.79
C VAL A 57 6.17 -11.22 -10.61
N ARG A 58 6.78 -10.20 -10.01
CA ARG A 58 7.84 -9.42 -10.66
C ARG A 58 9.06 -10.30 -10.98
N LYS A 59 9.49 -11.17 -10.06
CA LYS A 59 10.60 -12.11 -10.26
C LYS A 59 10.28 -13.12 -11.35
N ASP A 60 9.11 -13.75 -11.30
CA ASP A 60 8.65 -14.69 -12.33
C ASP A 60 8.61 -14.02 -13.71
N GLY A 61 8.12 -12.78 -13.78
CA GLY A 61 8.14 -11.97 -15.00
C GLY A 61 9.55 -11.71 -15.53
N GLN A 62 10.53 -11.48 -14.66
CA GLN A 62 11.93 -11.33 -15.05
C GLN A 62 12.51 -12.62 -15.62
N GLU A 63 12.14 -13.78 -15.07
CA GLU A 63 12.55 -15.08 -15.59
C GLU A 63 11.98 -15.33 -17.00
N VAL A 64 10.68 -15.08 -17.20
CA VAL A 64 10.04 -15.22 -18.52
C VAL A 64 10.65 -14.27 -19.56
N LEU A 65 10.94 -13.02 -19.18
CA LEU A 65 11.58 -12.05 -20.08
C LEU A 65 13.04 -12.38 -20.38
N GLY A 66 13.72 -13.12 -19.49
CA GLY A 66 15.10 -13.56 -19.69
C GLY A 66 15.22 -14.81 -20.57
N ASP A 67 14.15 -15.59 -20.72
CA ASP A 67 14.12 -16.78 -21.56
C ASP A 67 13.84 -16.43 -23.03
N SER A 68 14.87 -16.50 -23.88
CA SER A 68 14.74 -16.29 -25.32
C SER A 68 13.85 -17.31 -26.04
N ALA A 69 13.56 -18.46 -25.41
CA ALA A 69 12.66 -19.48 -25.93
C ALA A 69 11.21 -19.32 -25.44
N ALA A 70 10.94 -18.34 -24.56
CA ALA A 70 9.60 -18.08 -24.06
C ALA A 70 8.63 -17.79 -25.21
N ASP A 71 7.51 -18.51 -25.22
CA ASP A 71 6.49 -18.34 -26.24
C ASP A 71 5.56 -17.16 -25.92
N ALA A 72 4.72 -16.81 -26.90
CA ALA A 72 3.77 -15.73 -26.75
C ALA A 72 2.67 -16.02 -25.70
N ALA A 73 2.47 -17.28 -25.28
CA ALA A 73 1.52 -17.61 -24.23
C ALA A 73 2.10 -17.32 -22.85
N ALA A 74 3.35 -17.74 -22.59
CA ALA A 74 4.09 -17.44 -21.37
C ALA A 74 4.20 -15.92 -21.14
N LEU A 75 4.54 -15.16 -22.18
CA LEU A 75 4.62 -13.69 -22.10
C LEU A 75 3.27 -13.04 -21.76
N ARG A 76 2.16 -13.53 -22.33
CA ARG A 76 0.82 -13.02 -21.99
C ARG A 76 0.44 -13.34 -20.56
N GLN A 77 0.71 -14.56 -20.09
CA GLN A 77 0.44 -14.96 -18.71
C GLN A 77 1.23 -14.12 -17.69
N ALA A 78 2.53 -13.89 -17.96
CA ALA A 78 3.37 -13.02 -17.13
C ALA A 78 2.84 -11.58 -17.08
N LEU A 79 2.40 -11.04 -18.22
CA LEU A 79 1.82 -9.69 -18.28
C LEU A 79 0.46 -9.60 -17.55
N GLU A 80 -0.40 -10.60 -17.70
CA GLU A 80 -1.67 -10.68 -16.98
C GLU A 80 -1.48 -10.77 -15.46
N ALA A 81 -0.49 -11.57 -15.02
CA ALA A 81 -0.12 -11.66 -13.61
C ALA A 81 0.43 -10.32 -13.11
N SER A 82 1.32 -9.68 -13.88
CA SER A 82 1.90 -8.37 -13.54
C SER A 82 0.83 -7.29 -13.40
N ASN A 83 -0.16 -7.24 -14.31
CA ASN A 83 -1.26 -6.29 -14.22
C ASN A 83 -2.14 -6.51 -12.97
N ARG A 84 -2.35 -7.77 -12.56
CA ARG A 84 -3.04 -8.08 -11.31
C ARG A 84 -2.26 -7.58 -10.10
N ALA A 85 -0.98 -7.92 -10.00
CA ALA A 85 -0.09 -7.46 -8.94
C ALA A 85 0.00 -5.91 -8.85
N LEU A 86 0.06 -5.23 -10.00
CA LEU A 86 0.06 -3.75 -10.04
C LEU A 86 -1.26 -3.16 -9.55
N THR A 87 -2.39 -3.80 -9.86
CA THR A 87 -3.71 -3.39 -9.38
C THR A 87 -3.76 -3.43 -7.84
N ASP A 88 -3.25 -4.51 -7.24
CA ASP A 88 -3.19 -4.66 -5.79
C ASP A 88 -2.23 -3.63 -5.17
N ALA A 89 -1.03 -3.46 -5.75
CA ALA A 89 -0.05 -2.47 -5.27
C ALA A 89 -0.58 -1.02 -5.33
N LEU A 90 -1.31 -0.64 -6.38
CA LEU A 90 -1.95 0.67 -6.47
C LEU A 90 -2.99 0.88 -5.37
N ARG A 91 -3.77 -0.15 -5.05
CA ARG A 91 -4.73 -0.11 -3.95
C ARG A 91 -4.05 0.06 -2.60
N VAL A 92 -2.93 -0.62 -2.36
CA VAL A 92 -2.11 -0.45 -1.16
C VAL A 92 -1.59 0.99 -1.06
N ALA A 93 -1.09 1.53 -2.17
CA ALA A 93 -0.58 2.90 -2.23
C ALA A 93 -1.65 3.94 -1.86
N ASP A 94 -2.88 3.77 -2.38
CA ASP A 94 -3.98 4.71 -2.10
C ASP A 94 -4.46 4.60 -0.65
N SER A 95 -4.60 3.37 -0.13
CA SER A 95 -4.91 3.15 1.28
C SER A 95 -3.89 3.80 2.24
N ARG A 96 -2.60 3.74 1.88
CA ARG A 96 -1.53 4.37 2.67
C ARG A 96 -1.49 5.88 2.47
N GLY A 97 -1.80 6.38 1.28
CA GLY A 97 -1.85 7.80 0.94
C GLY A 97 -2.97 8.55 1.66
N ASP A 98 -4.17 7.98 1.73
CA ASP A 98 -5.31 8.58 2.45
C ASP A 98 -4.97 8.84 3.92
N ARG A 99 -4.22 7.92 4.56
CA ARG A 99 -3.75 8.07 5.94
C ARG A 99 -2.70 9.16 6.15
N LEU A 100 -1.98 9.55 5.11
CA LEU A 100 -1.01 10.64 5.19
C LEU A 100 -1.71 11.99 5.07
N ALA A 101 -2.68 12.11 4.14
CA ALA A 101 -3.47 13.33 3.97
C ALA A 101 -4.22 13.72 5.26
N ASP A 102 -4.80 12.74 5.97
CA ASP A 102 -5.48 12.96 7.25
C ASP A 102 -4.58 13.58 8.34
N ARG A 103 -3.27 13.30 8.31
CA ARG A 103 -2.33 13.84 9.29
C ARG A 103 -2.01 15.32 9.02
N GLU A 104 -2.06 15.76 7.77
CA GLU A 104 -1.75 17.14 7.39
C GLU A 104 -2.94 18.09 7.64
N THR A 105 -4.18 17.59 7.59
CA THR A 105 -5.39 18.40 7.83
C THR A 105 -5.64 18.73 9.31
N THR A 106 -4.93 18.09 10.25
CA THR A 106 -5.08 18.35 11.70
C THR A 106 -4.10 19.40 12.24
N GLU A 107 -3.24 19.97 11.40
CA GLU A 107 -2.36 21.09 11.76
C GLU A 107 -2.74 22.38 11.01
N SER A 108 -3.94 22.91 11.28
CA SER A 108 -4.22 24.35 11.05
C SER A 108 -5.42 24.82 11.89
N VAL A 109 -5.28 24.77 13.22
CA VAL A 109 -5.81 25.83 14.07
C VAL A 109 -4.60 26.47 14.73
N CYS A 110 -4.09 27.53 14.10
CA CYS A 110 -3.19 28.46 14.75
C CYS A 110 -3.98 29.26 15.78
N ASP A 111 -4.12 28.73 16.99
CA ASP A 111 -4.20 29.59 18.17
C ASP A 111 -2.79 30.18 18.36
N ASP A 112 -2.65 31.44 17.97
CA ASP A 112 -1.48 32.27 18.25
C ASP A 112 -1.18 32.26 19.76
N LYS A 113 -0.22 31.43 20.21
CA LYS A 113 0.64 31.72 21.38
C LYS A 113 1.81 30.73 21.56
N ASP A 114 3.01 31.32 21.57
CA ASP A 114 4.23 30.85 22.24
C ASP A 114 4.87 29.52 21.81
N TRP A 115 5.40 29.46 20.58
CA TRP A 115 6.38 28.43 20.19
C TRP A 115 7.85 28.86 20.37
N ALA A 116 8.10 30.10 20.81
CA ALA A 116 9.46 30.58 21.04
C ALA A 116 10.07 30.02 22.34
N SER A 117 10.39 28.72 22.36
CA SER A 117 11.46 28.13 23.18
C SER A 117 11.65 26.62 22.95
N LYS A 118 12.82 26.29 22.38
CA LYS A 118 13.53 24.99 22.40
C LYS A 118 13.08 23.96 21.35
N SER A 119 13.93 23.23 20.65
CA SER A 119 15.35 23.33 20.29
C SER A 119 15.61 22.21 19.27
N VAL A 120 16.50 22.49 18.33
CA VAL A 120 17.11 21.64 17.28
C VAL A 120 17.45 20.20 17.70
N ALA A 121 17.24 19.23 16.79
CA ALA A 121 18.07 18.02 16.62
C ALA A 121 18.03 17.47 15.17
N ASP A 122 19.15 16.89 14.73
CA ASP A 122 19.64 16.67 13.35
C ASP A 122 18.99 15.57 12.47
N PRO A 123 19.13 15.65 11.12
CA PRO A 123 18.56 14.69 10.17
C PRO A 123 19.60 13.73 9.58
N VAL A 124 20.25 12.87 10.38
CA VAL A 124 21.03 11.73 9.81
C VAL A 124 21.00 10.54 10.78
N SER A 125 20.02 9.64 10.63
CA SER A 125 20.12 8.20 10.95
C SER A 125 18.78 7.49 10.77
N LEU A 126 18.43 7.17 9.52
CA LEU A 126 17.58 6.01 9.27
C LEU A 126 18.41 4.96 8.56
N ARG A 127 18.65 3.90 9.34
CA ARG A 127 19.51 2.77 9.07
C ARG A 127 19.01 1.98 7.86
N LYS A 128 19.97 1.45 7.11
CA LYS A 128 19.78 0.43 6.06
C LYS A 128 18.83 -0.66 6.56
N ARG A 129 17.68 -0.82 5.92
CA ARG A 129 16.93 -2.08 5.94
C ARG A 129 17.53 -2.95 4.84
N SER A 130 18.20 -4.01 5.26
CA SER A 130 18.56 -5.14 4.39
C SER A 130 17.26 -5.79 3.94
N ALA A 131 16.98 -5.76 2.65
CA ALA A 131 15.81 -6.37 2.04
C ALA A 131 16.27 -7.58 1.21
N ASP A 132 16.71 -8.65 1.89
CA ASP A 132 17.03 -9.94 1.28
C ASP A 132 16.60 -11.08 2.23
N GLY A 133 15.35 -11.05 2.65
CA GLY A 133 14.68 -12.17 3.30
C GLY A 133 13.41 -12.50 2.53
N PRO A 134 13.11 -13.77 2.23
CA PRO A 134 11.83 -14.13 1.64
C PRO A 134 10.72 -13.64 2.55
N CYS A 135 9.69 -13.02 1.96
CA CYS A 135 8.51 -12.62 2.70
C CYS A 135 7.89 -13.86 3.32
N THR A 136 8.10 -14.02 4.63
CA THR A 136 7.64 -15.19 5.35
C THR A 136 6.33 -14.80 6.03
N THR A 137 5.24 -15.43 5.63
CA THR A 137 3.93 -15.29 6.29
C THR A 137 4.05 -15.76 7.74
N PRO A 138 3.57 -15.02 8.75
CA PRO A 138 3.43 -15.56 10.10
C PRO A 138 2.30 -16.60 10.07
N GLY A 139 2.59 -17.82 10.49
CA GLY A 139 1.62 -18.92 10.61
C GLY A 139 0.73 -18.84 11.84
#